data_AF-A0A9P7WU51-F1
#
_entry.id   AF-A0A9P7WU51-F1
#
_cell.length_a   1.000
_cell.length_b   1.000
_cell.length_c   1.000
_cell.angle_alpha   90.00
_cell.angle_beta   90.00
_cell.angle_gamma   90.00
#
_symmetry.space_group_name_H-M   'P 1'
#
loop_
_entity.id
_entity.type
_entity.pdbx_description
1 polymer ?
#
loop_
_entity_poly.entity_id
_entity_poly.type
_entity_poly.pdbx_seq_one_letter_code
_entity_poly.pdbx_strand_id
1 'polypeptide(L)'
;MEQQPSPSLPPELAGQILEYLGLDPRNRKRNLMNASMCSIAFLIEAERILYSSVTVLRERHARSLLHALRSSPRGLARRTYVTSLDASCPTTFKGGFFQFSVRQILNLTPNLTDLAIRGGEGTNALIMGVKYFPFRLRSLRVMDCYDDVIPLLISQPSITNLQLGLKSPCALEHLPAHLRSSLPCLQDIEAPTRIILRWLEGHPISRISTVISSPSDARFLAEALSQTNTRIRSLRVTQGYLSRELLAPLSHSLTDLEELELYQTSDSHTFLSFDWLPALSKCSKLQRIRSRYSYRDYKVSRGGCFGEKMVHRIRDFRATCPALNWIRVERAASINPNIEDEVVYDYVYLEESGTWKVGSLGQ
;
A
#
# COMPACT_ATOMS: atom_id res chain seq x y z
N MET A 1 -47.47 -5.38 37.39
CA MET A 1 -46.65 -6.10 36.39
C MET A 1 -45.22 -5.66 36.59
N GLU A 2 -44.40 -6.49 37.23
CA GLU A 2 -42.95 -6.25 37.30
C GLU A 2 -42.38 -6.52 35.91
N GLN A 3 -41.85 -5.49 35.26
CA GLN A 3 -41.10 -5.66 34.02
C GLN A 3 -39.80 -6.39 34.36
N GLN A 4 -39.70 -7.66 33.97
CA GLN A 4 -38.42 -8.35 33.98
C GLN A 4 -37.44 -7.56 33.10
N PRO A 5 -36.21 -7.27 33.60
CA PRO A 5 -35.21 -6.61 32.78
C PRO A 5 -34.91 -7.50 31.57
N SER A 6 -35.10 -6.95 30.38
CA SER A 6 -34.72 -7.60 29.13
C SER A 6 -33.24 -7.98 29.21
N PRO A 7 -32.86 -9.23 28.86
CA PRO A 7 -31.49 -9.69 28.97
C PRO A 7 -30.56 -8.77 28.16
N SER A 8 -29.54 -8.23 28.80
CA SER A 8 -28.55 -7.37 28.15
C SER A 8 -27.70 -8.21 27.19
N LEU A 9 -27.69 -7.83 25.91
CA LEU A 9 -26.85 -8.47 24.91
C LEU A 9 -25.35 -8.31 25.29
N PRO A 10 -24.55 -9.39 25.27
CA PRO A 10 -23.10 -9.30 25.47
C PRO A 10 -22.43 -8.34 24.48
N PRO A 11 -21.43 -7.53 24.89
CA PRO A 11 -20.73 -6.59 24.02
C PRO A 11 -20.12 -7.25 22.77
N GLU A 12 -19.60 -8.47 22.90
CA GLU A 12 -18.96 -9.20 21.80
C GLU A 12 -19.96 -9.51 20.68
N LEU A 13 -21.19 -9.90 21.04
CA LEU A 13 -22.26 -10.15 20.08
C LEU A 13 -22.77 -8.85 19.44
N ALA A 14 -22.85 -7.76 20.21
CA ALA A 14 -23.17 -6.44 19.68
C ALA A 14 -22.12 -5.99 18.63
N GLY A 15 -20.84 -6.22 18.92
CA GLY A 15 -19.73 -5.94 18.01
C GLY A 15 -19.84 -6.71 16.69
N GLN A 16 -20.11 -8.02 16.74
CA GLN A 16 -20.29 -8.84 15.53
C GLN A 16 -21.47 -8.37 14.66
N ILE A 17 -22.59 -8.00 15.27
CA ILE A 17 -23.75 -7.45 14.56
C ILE A 17 -23.39 -6.12 13.88
N LEU A 18 -22.67 -5.24 14.58
CA LEU A 18 -22.25 -3.95 14.05
C LEU A 18 -21.22 -4.07 12.92
N GLU A 19 -20.30 -5.03 13.01
CA GLU A 19 -19.37 -5.32 11.92
C GLU A 19 -20.11 -5.74 10.65
N TYR A 20 -21.14 -6.58 10.79
CA TYR A 20 -22.01 -6.96 9.67
C TYR A 20 -22.79 -5.76 9.09
N LEU A 21 -23.38 -4.93 9.95
CA LEU A 21 -24.07 -3.68 9.54
C LEU A 21 -23.13 -2.65 8.89
N GLY A 22 -21.83 -2.75 9.17
CA GLY A 22 -20.77 -1.91 8.65
C GLY A 22 -20.14 -2.40 7.34
N LEU A 23 -20.56 -3.55 6.81
CA LEU A 23 -20.05 -4.11 5.54
C LEU A 23 -20.38 -3.24 4.32
N ASP A 24 -21.49 -2.50 4.34
CA ASP A 24 -21.79 -1.51 3.31
C ASP A 24 -21.01 -0.19 3.60
N PRO A 25 -19.93 0.11 2.88
CA PRO A 25 -19.12 1.29 3.14
C PRO A 25 -19.88 2.60 2.92
N ARG A 26 -20.95 2.62 2.10
CA ARG A 26 -21.72 3.84 1.82
C ARG A 26 -22.57 4.25 3.00
N ASN A 27 -23.13 3.28 3.72
CA ASN A 27 -24.04 3.51 4.84
C ASN A 27 -23.43 3.20 6.21
N ARG A 28 -22.20 2.69 6.27
CA ARG A 28 -21.51 2.27 7.51
C ARG A 28 -21.70 3.26 8.66
N LYS A 29 -21.34 4.53 8.47
CA LYS A 29 -21.45 5.54 9.54
C LYS A 29 -22.90 5.71 10.01
N ARG A 30 -23.85 5.78 9.09
CA ARG A 30 -25.28 5.94 9.41
C ARG A 30 -25.82 4.72 10.16
N ASN A 31 -25.51 3.52 9.68
CA ASN A 31 -25.94 2.26 10.28
C ASN A 31 -25.41 2.12 11.71
N LEU A 32 -24.11 2.38 11.92
CA LEU A 32 -23.48 2.33 13.24
C LEU A 32 -24.07 3.38 14.19
N MET A 33 -24.35 4.60 13.70
CA MET A 33 -24.99 5.65 14.49
C MET A 33 -26.45 5.36 14.83
N ASN A 34 -27.18 4.64 13.97
CA ASN A 34 -28.55 4.22 14.28
C ASN A 34 -28.55 3.09 15.32
N ALA A 35 -27.68 2.09 15.13
CA ALA A 35 -27.57 0.96 16.04
C ALA A 35 -27.07 1.37 17.44
N SER A 36 -26.21 2.40 17.52
CA SER A 36 -25.73 2.93 18.80
C SER A 36 -26.84 3.52 19.68
N MET A 37 -28.01 3.82 19.12
CA MET A 37 -29.18 4.29 19.87
C MET A 37 -29.96 3.15 20.54
N CYS A 38 -29.70 1.90 20.19
CA CYS A 38 -30.46 0.74 20.67
C CYS A 38 -30.08 0.30 22.09
N SER A 39 -28.79 0.38 22.46
CA SER A 39 -28.32 0.04 23.81
C SER A 39 -26.95 0.64 24.10
N ILE A 40 -26.54 0.65 25.38
CA ILE A 40 -25.18 1.08 25.79
C ILE A 40 -24.11 0.16 25.19
N ALA A 41 -24.36 -1.16 25.09
CA ALA A 41 -23.41 -2.09 24.49
C ALA A 41 -23.20 -1.78 23.00
N PHE A 42 -24.29 -1.54 22.26
CA PHE A 42 -24.21 -1.12 20.86
C PHE A 42 -23.51 0.24 20.72
N LEU A 43 -23.74 1.17 21.64
CA LEU A 43 -23.06 2.47 21.62
C LEU A 43 -21.55 2.34 21.77
N ILE A 44 -21.08 1.57 22.75
CA ILE A 44 -19.64 1.38 23.02
C ILE A 44 -18.96 0.72 21.81
N GLU A 45 -19.54 -0.36 21.29
CA GLU A 45 -18.97 -1.08 20.16
C GLU A 45 -19.05 -0.27 18.86
N ALA A 46 -20.12 0.49 18.63
CA ALA A 46 -20.22 1.39 17.49
C ALA A 46 -19.14 2.47 17.55
N GLU A 47 -18.90 3.07 18.73
CA GLU A 47 -17.80 4.03 18.90
C GLU A 47 -16.44 3.34 18.67
N ARG A 48 -16.20 2.13 19.19
CA ARG A 48 -14.97 1.37 18.93
C ARG A 48 -14.71 1.17 17.44
N ILE A 49 -15.72 0.75 16.68
CA ILE A 49 -15.62 0.50 15.23
C ILE A 49 -15.49 1.79 14.42
N LEU A 50 -16.14 2.88 14.84
CA LEU A 50 -16.07 4.17 14.16
C LEU A 50 -14.74 4.88 14.38
N TYR A 51 -14.13 4.73 15.56
CA TYR A 51 -12.88 5.38 15.91
C TYR A 51 -11.64 4.49 15.69
N SER A 52 -11.78 3.21 15.36
CA SER A 52 -10.63 2.32 15.11
C SER A 52 -9.77 2.75 13.93
N SER A 53 -10.39 3.21 12.84
CA SER A 53 -9.69 3.77 11.69
C SER A 53 -10.32 5.11 11.32
N VAL A 54 -9.54 6.18 11.42
CA VAL A 54 -10.02 7.54 11.24
C VAL A 54 -9.25 8.24 10.12
N THR A 55 -10.00 8.88 9.21
CA THR A 55 -9.42 9.67 8.11
C THR A 55 -9.68 11.16 8.33
N VAL A 56 -8.61 11.94 8.31
CA VAL A 56 -8.56 13.38 8.57
C VAL A 56 -8.01 14.10 7.34
N LEU A 57 -8.85 14.25 6.32
CA LEU A 57 -8.45 14.89 5.04
C LEU A 57 -8.60 16.42 5.01
N ARG A 58 -9.23 17.01 6.03
CA ARG A 58 -9.56 18.45 6.08
C ARG A 58 -9.46 18.96 7.51
N GLU A 59 -9.21 20.25 7.68
CA GLU A 59 -9.13 20.90 9.00
C GLU A 59 -10.37 20.68 9.87
N ARG A 60 -11.57 20.80 9.29
CA ARG A 60 -12.82 20.54 10.03
C ARG A 60 -12.90 19.11 10.58
N HIS A 61 -12.32 18.13 9.88
CA HIS A 61 -12.28 16.73 10.35
C HIS A 61 -11.32 16.61 11.53
N ALA A 62 -10.15 17.27 11.46
CA ALA A 62 -9.16 17.30 12.53
C ALA A 62 -9.74 17.95 13.80
N ARG A 63 -10.40 19.10 13.66
CA ARG A 63 -11.07 19.80 14.77
C ARG A 63 -12.17 18.95 15.40
N SER A 64 -13.02 18.34 14.57
CA SER A 64 -14.11 17.48 15.06
C SER A 64 -13.59 16.25 15.83
N LEU A 65 -12.56 15.58 15.29
CA LEU A 65 -11.92 14.45 15.97
C LEU A 65 -11.25 14.88 17.27
N LEU A 66 -10.49 15.98 17.24
CA LEU A 66 -9.83 16.51 18.43
C LEU A 66 -10.83 16.86 19.54
N HIS A 67 -11.96 17.48 19.18
CA HIS A 67 -13.04 17.75 20.12
C HIS A 67 -13.61 16.44 20.70
N ALA A 68 -13.86 15.44 19.86
CA ALA A 68 -14.38 14.14 20.30
C ALA A 68 -13.41 13.40 21.25
N LEU A 69 -12.10 13.46 20.99
CA LEU A 69 -11.06 12.85 21.84
C LEU A 69 -10.87 13.61 23.16
N ARG A 70 -11.10 14.93 23.17
CA ARG A 70 -11.00 15.76 24.38
C ARG A 70 -12.24 15.70 25.27
N SER A 71 -13.42 15.40 24.71
CA SER A 71 -14.68 15.37 25.46
C SER A 71 -14.67 14.33 26.58
N SER A 72 -14.55 14.73 27.85
CA SER A 72 -14.63 13.80 29.00
C SER A 72 -16.09 13.43 29.30
N PRO A 73 -16.42 12.19 29.72
CA PRO A 73 -15.55 11.02 29.93
C PRO A 73 -15.35 10.13 28.69
N ARG A 74 -16.25 10.20 27.70
CA ARG A 74 -16.23 9.31 26.51
C ARG A 74 -14.97 9.43 25.66
N GLY A 75 -14.35 10.60 25.65
CA GLY A 75 -13.11 10.89 24.96
C GLY A 75 -11.95 10.03 25.46
N LEU A 76 -11.90 9.68 26.75
CA LEU A 76 -10.86 8.77 27.27
C LEU A 76 -10.95 7.39 26.62
N ALA A 77 -12.15 6.84 26.46
CA ALA A 77 -12.37 5.58 25.77
C ALA A 77 -11.99 5.69 24.29
N ARG A 78 -12.48 6.73 23.59
CA ARG A 78 -12.20 6.96 22.16
C ARG A 78 -10.70 7.06 21.85
N ARG A 79 -9.90 7.66 22.72
CA ARG A 79 -8.43 7.73 22.60
C ARG A 79 -7.79 6.34 22.48
N THR A 80 -8.31 5.37 23.22
CA THR A 80 -7.80 3.99 23.19
C THR A 80 -8.28 3.19 21.99
N TYR A 81 -9.36 3.64 21.32
CA TYR A 81 -9.89 2.94 20.15
C TYR A 81 -9.14 3.27 18.87
N VAL A 82 -8.54 4.47 18.74
CA VAL A 82 -7.82 4.87 17.53
C VAL A 82 -6.56 4.04 17.36
N THR A 83 -6.59 3.09 16.42
CA THR A 83 -5.43 2.26 16.03
C THR A 83 -4.87 2.66 14.68
N SER A 84 -5.70 3.25 13.80
CA SER A 84 -5.30 3.72 12.47
C SER A 84 -5.72 5.18 12.25
N LEU A 85 -4.78 6.01 11.80
CA LEU A 85 -5.01 7.42 11.46
C LEU A 85 -4.44 7.73 10.08
N ASP A 86 -5.30 8.19 9.18
CA ASP A 86 -4.90 8.76 7.89
C ASP A 86 -5.11 10.28 7.89
N ALA A 87 -4.03 11.01 8.06
CA ALA A 87 -3.96 12.47 7.99
C ALA A 87 -3.39 12.96 6.64
N SER A 88 -3.67 12.24 5.54
CA SER A 88 -3.20 12.59 4.20
C SER A 88 -3.98 13.78 3.61
N CYS A 89 -3.61 15.00 3.99
CA CYS A 89 -4.26 16.18 3.44
C CYS A 89 -3.79 16.47 2.01
N PRO A 90 -4.68 16.48 1.00
CA PRO A 90 -4.29 16.72 -0.39
C PRO A 90 -3.95 18.18 -0.70
N THR A 91 -4.35 19.12 0.16
CA THR A 91 -4.16 20.57 -0.05
C THR A 91 -3.16 21.15 0.94
N THR A 92 -2.27 22.03 0.47
CA THR A 92 -1.43 22.86 1.34
C THR A 92 -2.29 23.90 2.05
N PHE A 93 -2.65 23.65 3.31
CA PHE A 93 -3.35 24.64 4.13
C PHE A 93 -2.36 25.71 4.60
N LYS A 94 -2.59 26.97 4.20
CA LYS A 94 -1.93 28.13 4.80
C LYS A 94 -2.47 28.30 6.23
N GLY A 95 -1.62 28.19 7.25
CA GLY A 95 -1.99 28.56 8.62
C GLY A 95 -1.73 27.56 9.74
N GLY A 96 -1.11 26.40 9.51
CA GLY A 96 -0.59 25.53 10.58
C GLY A 96 -1.63 24.83 11.49
N PHE A 97 -2.90 25.26 11.48
CA PHE A 97 -3.94 24.75 12.38
C PHE A 97 -4.29 23.28 12.14
N PHE A 98 -4.30 22.84 10.89
CA PHE A 98 -4.48 21.43 10.55
C PHE A 98 -3.39 20.59 11.20
N GLN A 99 -2.13 21.00 11.01
CA GLN A 99 -0.93 20.34 11.53
C GLN A 99 -0.94 20.30 13.05
N PHE A 100 -1.27 21.42 13.69
CA PHE A 100 -1.44 21.49 15.14
C PHE A 100 -2.52 20.52 15.64
N SER A 101 -3.67 20.48 14.95
CA SER A 101 -4.77 19.59 15.32
C SER A 101 -4.38 18.11 15.19
N VAL A 102 -3.72 17.73 14.09
CA VAL A 102 -3.20 16.38 13.87
C VAL A 102 -2.18 16.02 14.94
N ARG A 103 -1.24 16.90 15.27
CA ARG A 103 -0.28 16.69 16.37
C ARG A 103 -0.97 16.44 17.70
N GLN A 104 -2.00 17.23 18.02
CA GLN A 104 -2.77 17.03 19.25
C GLN A 104 -3.54 15.71 19.24
N ILE A 105 -4.06 15.29 18.09
CA ILE A 105 -4.69 13.97 17.92
C ILE A 105 -3.67 12.86 18.21
N LEU A 106 -2.49 12.91 17.58
CA LEU A 106 -1.41 11.92 17.79
C LEU A 106 -1.04 11.78 19.27
N ASN A 107 -0.90 12.90 19.98
CA ASN A 107 -0.59 12.89 21.42
C ASN A 107 -1.70 12.29 22.29
N LEU A 108 -2.93 12.24 21.78
CA LEU A 108 -4.10 11.71 22.49
C LEU A 108 -4.38 10.24 22.14
N THR A 109 -3.69 9.64 21.17
CA THR A 109 -3.99 8.28 20.68
C THR A 109 -2.87 7.29 21.03
N PRO A 110 -2.81 6.76 22.26
CA PRO A 110 -1.71 5.91 22.71
C PRO A 110 -1.66 4.52 22.02
N ASN A 111 -2.77 4.06 21.45
CA ASN A 111 -2.86 2.75 20.79
C ASN A 111 -2.67 2.83 19.27
N LEU A 112 -2.19 3.96 18.74
CA LEU A 112 -2.00 4.15 17.32
C LEU A 112 -0.89 3.22 16.79
N THR A 113 -1.25 2.35 15.84
CA THR A 113 -0.33 1.41 15.18
C THR A 113 -0.08 1.75 13.72
N ASP A 114 -1.04 2.39 13.05
CA ASP A 114 -0.98 2.66 11.62
C ASP A 114 -1.17 4.15 11.36
N LEU A 115 -0.17 4.78 10.75
CA LEU A 115 -0.16 6.21 10.51
C LEU A 115 0.09 6.50 9.03
N ALA A 116 -0.83 7.19 8.38
CA ALA A 116 -0.63 7.78 7.06
C ALA A 116 -0.60 9.30 7.17
N ILE A 117 0.45 9.92 6.63
CA ILE A 117 0.61 11.36 6.57
C ILE A 117 0.97 11.74 5.14
N ARG A 118 0.33 12.79 4.65
CA ARG A 118 0.70 13.48 3.42
C ARG A 118 0.71 14.96 3.72
N GLY A 119 1.83 15.62 3.41
CA GLY A 119 1.96 17.05 3.61
C GLY A 119 2.85 17.67 2.55
N GLY A 120 2.68 18.96 2.28
CA GLY A 120 3.65 19.73 1.51
C GLY A 120 4.86 20.12 2.35
N GLU A 121 5.84 20.78 1.74
CA GLU A 121 7.03 21.31 2.42
C GLU A 121 6.67 22.06 3.72
N GLY A 122 7.38 21.76 4.81
CA GLY A 122 7.19 22.38 6.13
C GLY A 122 5.93 21.98 6.91
N THR A 123 5.00 21.23 6.31
CA THR A 123 3.78 20.75 6.98
C THR A 123 4.09 19.69 8.03
N ASN A 124 5.10 18.86 7.78
CA ASN A 124 5.36 17.67 8.57
C ASN A 124 6.28 17.95 9.76
N ALA A 125 7.24 18.87 9.66
CA ALA A 125 8.00 19.36 10.82
C ALA A 125 7.09 19.77 12.00
N LEU A 126 5.94 20.39 11.71
CA LEU A 126 4.98 20.82 12.73
C LEU A 126 4.22 19.67 13.38
N ILE A 127 3.96 18.59 12.63
CA ILE A 127 3.31 17.37 13.12
C ILE A 127 4.32 16.50 13.88
N MET A 128 5.54 16.40 13.34
CA MET A 128 6.57 15.42 13.65
C MET A 128 7.67 15.93 14.59
N GLY A 129 7.72 17.23 14.86
CA GLY A 129 8.71 17.87 15.75
C GLY A 129 8.60 17.51 17.23
N VAL A 130 7.99 16.38 17.58
CA VAL A 130 7.88 15.87 18.94
C VAL A 130 8.92 14.77 19.14
N LYS A 131 9.70 14.87 20.22
CA LYS A 131 10.73 13.87 20.54
C LYS A 131 10.17 12.53 21.02
N TYR A 132 8.90 12.49 21.44
CA TYR A 132 8.26 11.31 22.04
C TYR A 132 6.81 11.19 21.61
N PHE A 133 6.47 10.08 20.95
CA PHE A 133 5.10 9.69 20.66
C PHE A 133 4.64 8.65 21.69
N PRO A 134 3.40 8.73 22.21
CA PRO A 134 2.90 7.82 23.25
C PRO A 134 2.48 6.44 22.72
N PHE A 135 2.83 6.12 21.49
CA PHE A 135 2.38 4.95 20.75
C PHE A 135 3.54 4.26 20.02
N ARG A 136 3.29 3.05 19.53
CA ARG A 136 4.25 2.22 18.81
C ARG A 136 3.70 1.87 17.42
N LEU A 137 4.27 2.49 16.40
CA LEU A 137 3.86 2.27 15.01
C LEU A 137 4.33 0.91 14.51
N ARG A 138 3.46 0.26 13.76
CA ARG A 138 3.72 -0.94 12.96
C ARG A 138 3.72 -0.62 11.47
N SER A 139 2.85 0.29 11.03
CA SER A 139 2.79 0.78 9.65
C SER A 139 2.90 2.31 9.62
N LEU A 140 3.74 2.79 8.70
CA LEU A 140 3.92 4.22 8.45
C LEU A 140 3.88 4.48 6.95
N ARG A 141 2.95 5.33 6.51
CA ARG A 141 2.86 5.86 5.15
C ARG A 141 3.11 7.36 5.17
N VAL A 142 4.09 7.80 4.41
CA VAL A 142 4.53 9.20 4.39
C VAL A 142 4.72 9.63 2.94
N MET A 143 3.82 10.48 2.48
CA MET A 143 3.79 10.97 1.11
C MET A 143 4.25 12.44 1.08
N ASP A 144 5.14 12.77 0.15
CA ASP A 144 5.59 14.14 -0.11
C ASP A 144 6.38 14.79 1.05
N CYS A 145 7.06 14.02 1.92
CA CYS A 145 7.82 14.58 3.06
C CYS A 145 8.88 13.67 3.71
N TYR A 146 10.16 13.94 3.45
CA TYR A 146 11.21 12.97 3.78
C TYR A 146 12.14 13.40 4.91
N ASP A 147 12.51 14.67 5.01
CA ASP A 147 13.50 15.07 6.04
C ASP A 147 12.89 15.07 7.44
N ASP A 148 11.64 15.52 7.54
CA ASP A 148 10.90 15.62 8.81
C ASP A 148 10.50 14.26 9.39
N VAL A 149 10.57 13.17 8.61
CA VAL A 149 10.18 11.83 9.06
C VAL A 149 11.32 11.11 9.80
N ILE A 150 12.57 11.51 9.57
CA ILE A 150 13.75 10.82 10.13
C ILE A 150 13.66 10.69 11.66
N PRO A 151 13.35 11.75 12.43
CA PRO A 151 13.21 11.61 13.88
C PRO A 151 12.12 10.61 14.31
N LEU A 152 11.01 10.55 13.56
CA LEU A 152 9.97 9.56 13.83
C LEU A 152 10.49 8.15 13.59
N LEU A 153 11.11 7.89 12.43
CA LEU A 153 11.65 6.57 12.10
C LEU A 153 12.61 6.09 13.19
N ILE A 154 13.50 6.98 13.67
CA ILE A 154 14.44 6.67 14.75
C ILE A 154 13.71 6.31 16.05
N SER A 155 12.62 7.02 16.37
CA SER A 155 11.85 6.78 17.59
C SER A 155 10.89 5.58 17.53
N GLN A 156 10.73 4.94 16.36
CA GLN A 156 9.71 3.90 16.13
C GLN A 156 10.32 2.59 15.59
N PRO A 157 11.12 1.89 16.41
CA PRO A 157 11.81 0.66 15.97
C PRO A 157 10.87 -0.52 15.68
N SER A 158 9.60 -0.44 16.07
CA SER A 158 8.58 -1.46 15.83
C SER A 158 7.96 -1.41 14.44
N ILE A 159 8.33 -0.46 13.59
CA ILE A 159 7.78 -0.35 12.23
C ILE A 159 8.16 -1.60 11.44
N THR A 160 7.14 -2.22 10.86
CA THR A 160 7.24 -3.42 10.01
C THR A 160 6.90 -3.12 8.55
N ASN A 161 6.06 -2.11 8.31
CA ASN A 161 5.67 -1.65 6.99
C ASN A 161 5.95 -0.15 6.85
N LEU A 162 6.77 0.22 5.88
CA LEU A 162 7.13 1.60 5.59
C LEU A 162 6.81 1.94 4.14
N GLN A 163 5.95 2.94 3.92
CA GLN A 163 5.67 3.49 2.61
C GLN A 163 6.11 4.94 2.54
N LEU A 164 7.08 5.23 1.70
CA LEU A 164 7.59 6.55 1.38
C LEU A 164 7.13 6.92 -0.03
N GLY A 165 6.59 8.13 -0.18
CA GLY A 165 6.07 8.59 -1.47
C GLY A 165 7.10 8.52 -2.59
N LEU A 166 6.63 8.55 -3.83
CA LEU A 166 7.45 8.30 -5.02
C LEU A 166 7.75 9.58 -5.84
N LYS A 167 7.31 10.75 -5.35
CA LYS A 167 7.23 11.99 -6.17
C LYS A 167 8.44 12.93 -6.11
N SER A 168 9.41 12.75 -5.22
CA SER A 168 10.62 13.59 -5.25
C SER A 168 11.89 12.75 -5.06
N PRO A 169 12.68 12.52 -6.13
CA PRO A 169 13.92 11.77 -6.06
C PRO A 169 15.07 12.52 -5.36
N CYS A 170 14.93 13.83 -5.08
CA CYS A 170 16.07 14.69 -4.75
C CYS A 170 16.38 14.85 -3.24
N ALA A 171 15.43 14.63 -2.32
CA ALA A 171 15.66 14.97 -0.90
C ALA A 171 16.36 13.88 -0.08
N LEU A 172 16.41 12.64 -0.57
CA LEU A 172 16.78 11.45 0.24
C LEU A 172 18.22 10.95 0.03
N GLU A 173 19.04 11.67 -0.72
CA GLU A 173 20.47 11.33 -0.87
C GLU A 173 21.22 11.39 0.47
N HIS A 174 20.64 12.07 1.47
CA HIS A 174 21.21 12.28 2.80
C HIS A 174 20.55 11.48 3.92
N LEU A 175 19.85 10.37 3.63
CA LEU A 175 19.37 9.48 4.69
C LEU A 175 20.55 9.09 5.61
N PRO A 176 20.48 9.40 6.92
CA PRO A 176 21.60 9.16 7.81
C PRO A 176 21.93 7.67 7.89
N ALA A 177 23.23 7.32 7.91
CA ALA A 177 23.66 5.92 7.95
C ALA A 177 23.08 5.15 9.16
N HIS A 178 22.88 5.83 10.30
CA HIS A 178 22.28 5.25 11.51
C HIS A 178 20.78 4.96 11.37
N LEU A 179 20.10 5.49 10.34
CA LEU A 179 18.70 5.15 10.09
C LEU A 179 18.53 3.68 9.72
N ARG A 180 19.58 3.05 9.17
CA ARG A 180 19.59 1.60 8.92
C ARG A 180 19.32 0.84 10.21
N SER A 181 20.09 1.03 11.27
CA SER A 181 19.87 0.29 12.53
C SER A 181 18.60 0.68 13.29
N SER A 182 17.90 1.74 12.87
CA SER A 182 16.73 2.25 13.61
C SER A 182 15.43 1.48 13.39
N LEU A 183 15.32 0.70 12.31
CA LEU A 183 14.11 -0.05 11.94
C LEU A 183 14.36 -1.56 11.87
N PRO A 184 14.79 -2.22 12.96
CA PRO A 184 15.20 -3.63 12.94
C PRO A 184 14.07 -4.59 12.57
N CYS A 185 12.81 -4.18 12.74
CA CYS A 185 11.63 -4.99 12.44
C CYS A 185 11.07 -4.78 11.03
N LEU A 186 11.71 -3.97 10.18
CA LEU A 186 11.19 -3.65 8.85
C LEU A 186 11.14 -4.89 7.95
N GLN A 187 9.95 -5.20 7.45
CA GLN A 187 9.67 -6.37 6.60
C GLN A 187 9.10 -6.01 5.23
N ASP A 188 8.38 -4.90 5.15
CA ASP A 188 7.69 -4.41 3.96
C ASP A 188 8.07 -2.95 3.70
N ILE A 189 8.60 -2.68 2.51
CA ILE A 189 9.01 -1.34 2.11
C ILE A 189 8.44 -0.96 0.75
N GLU A 190 7.78 0.18 0.70
CA GLU A 190 7.45 0.88 -0.54
C GLU A 190 8.20 2.21 -0.57
N ALA A 191 9.14 2.38 -1.49
CA ALA A 191 9.94 3.61 -1.57
C ALA A 191 10.61 3.74 -2.94
N PRO A 192 11.15 4.93 -3.30
CA PRO A 192 12.07 5.07 -4.42
C PRO A 192 13.25 4.09 -4.35
N THR A 193 13.67 3.58 -5.51
CA THR A 193 14.71 2.53 -5.61
C THR A 193 15.96 2.85 -4.78
N ARG A 194 16.51 4.05 -4.90
CA ARG A 194 17.72 4.47 -4.16
C ARG A 194 17.61 4.35 -2.64
N ILE A 195 16.41 4.53 -2.10
CA ILE A 195 16.15 4.40 -0.67
C ILE A 195 16.14 2.93 -0.26
N ILE A 196 15.46 2.09 -1.04
CA ILE A 196 15.38 0.64 -0.79
C ILE A 196 16.79 0.03 -0.69
N LEU A 197 17.70 0.45 -1.58
CA LEU A 197 19.10 -0.01 -1.56
C LEU A 197 19.79 0.23 -0.20
N ARG A 198 19.38 1.24 0.57
CA ARG A 198 19.96 1.54 1.89
C ARG A 198 19.49 0.58 2.98
N TRP A 199 18.32 -0.03 2.83
CA TRP A 199 17.76 -0.95 3.82
C TRP A 199 17.86 -2.43 3.43
N LEU A 200 18.06 -2.76 2.16
CA LEU A 200 18.24 -4.15 1.70
C LEU A 200 19.40 -4.87 2.38
N GLU A 201 20.43 -4.11 2.77
CA GLU A 201 21.57 -4.62 3.52
C GLU A 201 21.24 -4.66 5.02
N GLY A 202 21.20 -5.86 5.59
CA GLY A 202 21.08 -6.08 7.04
C GLY A 202 19.66 -6.10 7.63
N HIS A 203 18.60 -6.00 6.82
CA HIS A 203 17.21 -6.05 7.31
C HIS A 203 16.46 -7.28 6.83
N PRO A 204 15.52 -7.84 7.61
CA PRO A 204 14.68 -8.96 7.19
C PRO A 204 13.55 -8.52 6.24
N ILE A 205 13.86 -7.68 5.25
CA ILE A 205 12.91 -7.24 4.23
C ILE A 205 12.49 -8.47 3.43
N SER A 206 11.18 -8.64 3.28
CA SER A 206 10.58 -9.73 2.52
C SER A 206 9.67 -9.22 1.39
N ARG A 207 9.25 -7.95 1.45
CA ARG A 207 8.37 -7.32 0.47
C ARG A 207 8.91 -5.96 0.07
N ILE A 208 8.99 -5.74 -1.25
CA ILE A 208 9.53 -4.52 -1.84
C ILE A 208 8.56 -4.01 -2.87
N SER A 209 8.24 -2.71 -2.82
CA SER A 209 7.47 -1.98 -3.80
C SER A 209 8.25 -0.72 -4.21
N THR A 210 8.51 -0.53 -5.50
CA THR A 210 9.33 0.60 -5.95
C THR A 210 8.93 1.14 -7.31
N VAL A 211 9.32 2.38 -7.58
CA VAL A 211 9.34 2.97 -8.93
C VAL A 211 10.77 2.92 -9.47
N ILE A 212 10.90 2.41 -10.69
CA ILE A 212 12.14 2.43 -11.45
C ILE A 212 12.02 3.54 -12.48
N SER A 213 12.81 4.59 -12.32
CA SER A 213 12.79 5.75 -13.21
C SER A 213 13.82 5.66 -14.34
N SER A 214 14.83 4.80 -14.22
CA SER A 214 15.94 4.70 -15.18
C SER A 214 16.52 3.28 -15.33
N PRO A 215 17.20 2.98 -16.45
CA PRO A 215 17.93 1.71 -16.66
C PRO A 215 18.97 1.43 -15.56
N SER A 216 19.63 2.49 -15.10
CA SER A 216 20.56 2.42 -13.98
C SER A 216 19.88 1.98 -12.68
N ASP A 217 18.70 2.53 -12.35
CA ASP A 217 17.98 2.14 -11.13
C ASP A 217 17.61 0.65 -11.15
N ALA A 218 17.17 0.13 -12.32
CA ALA A 218 16.87 -1.30 -12.48
C ALA A 218 18.10 -2.17 -12.21
N ARG A 219 19.26 -1.80 -12.79
CA ARG A 219 20.52 -2.54 -12.59
C ARG A 219 20.98 -2.51 -11.14
N PHE A 220 20.94 -1.33 -10.50
CA PHE A 220 21.32 -1.20 -9.08
C PHE A 220 20.41 -2.02 -8.17
N LEU A 221 19.10 -2.00 -8.42
CA LEU A 221 18.17 -2.82 -7.65
C LEU A 221 18.45 -4.31 -7.85
N ALA A 222 18.68 -4.74 -9.09
CA ALA A 222 18.97 -6.14 -9.39
C ALA A 222 20.27 -6.62 -8.75
N GLU A 223 21.32 -5.78 -8.74
CA GLU A 223 22.59 -6.06 -8.07
C GLU A 223 22.45 -6.10 -6.54
N ALA A 224 21.73 -5.16 -5.94
CA ALA A 224 21.51 -5.19 -4.49
C ALA A 224 20.68 -6.41 -4.05
N LEU A 225 19.69 -6.78 -4.85
CA LEU A 225 18.90 -7.99 -4.64
C LEU A 225 19.69 -9.28 -4.88
N SER A 226 20.75 -9.25 -5.68
CA SER A 226 21.62 -10.42 -5.85
C SER A 226 22.63 -10.60 -4.73
N GLN A 227 22.97 -9.52 -4.03
CA GLN A 227 23.90 -9.50 -2.92
C GLN A 227 23.21 -9.65 -1.55
N THR A 228 21.89 -9.48 -1.48
CA THR A 228 21.17 -9.61 -0.21
C THR A 228 20.99 -11.07 0.20
N ASN A 229 21.24 -11.36 1.47
CA ASN A 229 20.96 -12.66 2.08
C ASN A 229 19.48 -12.80 2.52
N THR A 230 18.65 -11.83 2.18
CA THR A 230 17.28 -11.72 2.66
C THR A 230 16.33 -12.42 1.70
N ARG A 231 15.36 -13.15 2.26
CA ARG A 231 14.39 -13.90 1.45
C ARG A 231 13.29 -12.97 0.98
N ILE A 232 13.48 -12.38 -0.19
CA ILE A 232 12.45 -11.55 -0.83
C ILE A 232 11.36 -12.46 -1.40
N ARG A 233 10.15 -12.34 -0.84
CA ARG A 233 8.96 -13.09 -1.25
C ARG A 233 8.07 -12.32 -2.20
N SER A 234 8.04 -10.99 -2.11
CA SER A 234 7.21 -10.14 -2.97
C SER A 234 8.02 -8.99 -3.54
N LEU A 235 7.96 -8.83 -4.86
CA LEU A 235 8.56 -7.71 -5.57
C LEU A 235 7.53 -7.02 -6.46
N ARG A 236 7.23 -5.75 -6.17
CA ARG A 236 6.38 -4.88 -6.98
C ARG A 236 7.22 -3.76 -7.58
N VAL A 237 7.12 -3.58 -8.89
CA VAL A 237 7.87 -2.57 -9.63
C VAL A 237 6.93 -1.79 -10.53
N THR A 238 7.00 -0.47 -10.44
CA THR A 238 6.21 0.47 -11.24
C THR A 238 7.13 1.28 -12.16
N GLN A 239 6.67 1.57 -13.39
CA GLN A 239 7.42 2.23 -14.48
C GLN A 239 8.58 1.42 -15.10
N GLY A 240 8.52 0.09 -15.04
CA GLY A 240 9.62 -0.75 -15.51
C GLY A 240 9.67 -0.94 -17.03
N TYR A 241 10.24 0.01 -17.79
CA TYR A 241 10.68 -0.22 -19.19
C TYR A 241 11.83 -1.25 -19.30
N LEU A 242 12.22 -1.88 -18.18
CA LEU A 242 13.53 -2.49 -17.95
C LEU A 242 13.42 -3.86 -17.29
N SER A 243 12.38 -4.61 -17.65
CA SER A 243 12.14 -5.93 -17.09
C SER A 243 13.28 -6.90 -17.40
N ARG A 244 14.03 -6.72 -18.49
CA ARG A 244 15.24 -7.54 -18.75
C ARG A 244 16.39 -7.19 -17.82
N GLU A 245 16.70 -5.90 -17.66
CA GLU A 245 17.78 -5.41 -16.79
C GLU A 245 17.53 -5.75 -15.33
N LEU A 246 16.25 -5.75 -14.93
CA LEU A 246 15.86 -6.16 -13.59
C LEU A 246 15.82 -7.68 -13.46
N LEU A 247 15.13 -8.41 -14.34
CA LEU A 247 14.79 -9.83 -14.09
C LEU A 247 15.90 -10.80 -14.47
N ALA A 248 16.78 -10.47 -15.42
CA ALA A 248 17.89 -11.36 -15.78
C ALA A 248 18.85 -11.59 -14.59
N PRO A 249 19.27 -10.55 -13.83
CA PRO A 249 20.08 -10.76 -12.62
C PRO A 249 19.29 -11.37 -11.44
N LEU A 250 17.97 -11.13 -11.36
CA LEU A 250 17.14 -11.67 -10.27
C LEU A 250 16.89 -13.18 -10.37
N SER A 251 16.98 -13.75 -11.58
CA SER A 251 16.80 -15.18 -11.84
C SER A 251 17.65 -16.10 -10.95
N HIS A 252 18.83 -15.63 -10.53
CA HIS A 252 19.77 -16.41 -9.73
C HIS A 252 19.61 -16.20 -8.22
N SER A 253 18.93 -15.14 -7.81
CA SER A 253 19.02 -14.60 -6.45
C SER A 253 17.69 -14.65 -5.70
N LEU A 254 16.57 -14.69 -6.42
CA LEU A 254 15.24 -14.66 -5.85
C LEU A 254 14.55 -16.03 -5.95
N THR A 255 15.20 -17.08 -5.46
CA THR A 255 14.61 -18.44 -5.40
C THR A 255 13.38 -18.51 -4.50
N ASP A 256 13.29 -17.60 -3.52
CA ASP A 256 12.20 -17.50 -2.56
C ASP A 256 11.06 -16.56 -2.99
N LEU A 257 11.10 -16.02 -4.21
CA LEU A 257 10.06 -15.12 -4.71
C LEU A 257 8.75 -15.88 -4.91
N GLU A 258 7.70 -15.42 -4.24
CA GLU A 258 6.34 -15.97 -4.30
C GLU A 258 5.45 -15.10 -5.20
N GLU A 259 5.63 -13.78 -5.17
CA GLU A 259 4.81 -12.79 -5.88
C GLU A 259 5.66 -11.77 -6.65
N LEU A 260 5.36 -11.59 -7.94
CA LEU A 260 5.98 -10.59 -8.80
C LEU A 260 4.90 -9.71 -9.43
N GLU A 261 4.99 -8.40 -9.22
CA GLU A 261 4.11 -7.42 -9.85
C GLU A 261 4.91 -6.40 -10.67
N LEU A 262 4.61 -6.30 -11.96
CA LEU A 262 5.27 -5.40 -12.90
C LEU A 262 4.24 -4.46 -13.53
N TYR A 263 4.28 -3.18 -13.17
CA TYR A 263 3.46 -2.13 -13.77
C TYR A 263 4.32 -1.31 -14.72
N GLN A 264 3.96 -1.31 -16.00
CA GLN A 264 4.65 -0.56 -17.04
C GLN A 264 3.72 0.51 -17.60
N THR A 265 4.16 1.76 -17.58
CA THR A 265 3.51 2.89 -18.25
C THR A 265 4.42 3.30 -19.40
N SER A 266 4.04 2.98 -20.63
CA SER A 266 4.85 3.19 -21.83
C SER A 266 4.32 4.30 -22.73
N ASP A 267 5.18 5.26 -23.08
CA ASP A 267 4.96 6.18 -24.21
C ASP A 267 5.52 5.57 -25.53
N SER A 268 6.22 4.42 -25.47
CA SER A 268 6.84 3.76 -26.62
C SER A 268 6.17 2.43 -26.97
N HIS A 269 5.98 2.17 -28.27
CA HIS A 269 5.36 0.95 -28.79
C HIS A 269 6.25 -0.31 -28.69
N THR A 270 7.44 -0.22 -28.10
CA THR A 270 8.53 -1.17 -28.38
C THR A 270 8.65 -2.36 -27.44
N PHE A 271 7.89 -2.48 -26.34
CA PHE A 271 8.15 -3.55 -25.38
C PHE A 271 6.88 -4.25 -24.87
N LEU A 272 6.46 -5.27 -25.63
CA LEU A 272 5.68 -6.41 -25.15
C LEU A 272 6.49 -7.69 -25.36
N SER A 273 7.75 -7.71 -24.92
CA SER A 273 8.54 -8.93 -24.96
C SER A 273 8.49 -9.64 -23.60
N PHE A 274 7.87 -10.82 -23.60
CA PHE A 274 7.87 -11.75 -22.45
C PHE A 274 9.17 -12.55 -22.36
N ASP A 275 10.24 -12.05 -22.98
CA ASP A 275 11.53 -12.72 -23.03
C ASP A 275 12.20 -12.76 -21.65
N TRP A 276 11.59 -12.11 -20.65
CA TRP A 276 11.96 -12.21 -19.24
C TRP A 276 11.34 -13.41 -18.52
N LEU A 277 10.27 -14.03 -19.04
CA LEU A 277 9.67 -15.21 -18.39
C LEU A 277 10.69 -16.35 -18.21
N PRO A 278 11.51 -16.73 -19.22
CA PRO A 278 12.54 -17.76 -19.04
C PRO A 278 13.52 -17.45 -17.91
N ALA A 279 13.80 -16.17 -17.62
CA ALA A 279 14.66 -15.79 -16.50
C ALA A 279 14.02 -16.18 -15.15
N LEU A 280 12.69 -16.18 -15.03
CA LEU A 280 12.00 -16.56 -13.80
C LEU A 280 11.84 -18.07 -13.60
N SER A 281 12.29 -18.90 -14.54
CA SER A 281 12.18 -20.38 -14.44
C SER A 281 12.89 -20.96 -13.21
N LYS A 282 13.84 -20.21 -12.65
CA LYS A 282 14.59 -20.57 -11.44
C LYS A 282 13.88 -20.18 -10.13
N CYS A 283 12.83 -19.37 -10.20
CA CYS A 283 12.01 -19.01 -9.05
C CYS A 283 11.01 -20.13 -8.75
N SER A 284 11.47 -21.21 -8.12
CA SER A 284 10.66 -22.42 -7.88
C SER A 284 9.46 -22.21 -6.96
N LYS A 285 9.44 -21.11 -6.19
CA LYS A 285 8.33 -20.73 -5.31
C LYS A 285 7.38 -19.69 -5.92
N LEU A 286 7.60 -19.27 -7.16
CA LEU A 286 6.81 -18.22 -7.78
C LEU A 286 5.38 -18.70 -8.03
N GLN A 287 4.44 -18.14 -7.26
CA GLN A 287 3.03 -18.51 -7.29
C GLN A 287 2.21 -17.53 -8.12
N ARG A 288 2.56 -16.24 -8.06
CA ARG A 288 1.77 -15.16 -8.65
C ARG A 288 2.62 -14.21 -9.48
N ILE A 289 2.19 -13.99 -10.72
CA ILE A 289 2.74 -12.94 -11.59
C ILE A 289 1.63 -12.01 -12.03
N ARG A 290 1.73 -10.73 -11.66
CA ARG A 290 0.89 -9.67 -12.24
C ARG A 290 1.74 -8.82 -13.14
N SER A 291 1.31 -8.64 -14.38
CA SER A 291 1.93 -7.67 -15.27
C SER A 291 0.88 -6.78 -15.89
N ARG A 292 1.03 -5.46 -15.76
CA ARG A 292 0.10 -4.48 -16.33
C ARG A 292 0.86 -3.51 -17.22
N TYR A 293 0.43 -3.39 -18.45
CA TYR A 293 0.99 -2.50 -19.46
C TYR A 293 -0.03 -1.42 -19.78
N SER A 294 0.36 -0.15 -19.74
CA SER A 294 -0.46 0.98 -20.18
C SER A 294 0.23 1.70 -21.33
N TYR A 295 -0.50 1.97 -22.42
CA TYR A 295 0.00 2.72 -23.58
C TYR A 295 -0.79 4.01 -23.78
N ARG A 296 -0.10 5.09 -24.16
CA ARG A 296 -0.70 6.25 -24.80
C ARG A 296 -0.69 6.04 -26.32
N ASP A 297 -1.77 6.43 -27.00
CA ASP A 297 -1.89 6.46 -28.47
C ASP A 297 -1.75 5.12 -29.21
N TYR A 298 -2.37 4.05 -28.69
CA TYR A 298 -2.45 2.81 -29.45
C TYR A 298 -3.52 2.88 -30.54
N LYS A 299 -3.12 3.02 -31.80
CA LYS A 299 -3.98 2.62 -32.92
C LYS A 299 -4.17 1.12 -32.83
N VAL A 300 -5.35 0.69 -32.37
CA VAL A 300 -5.78 -0.70 -32.38
C VAL A 300 -5.78 -1.18 -33.82
N SER A 301 -4.65 -1.73 -34.29
CA SER A 301 -4.65 -2.57 -35.47
C SER A 301 -5.41 -3.84 -35.09
N ARG A 302 -6.72 -3.82 -35.35
CA ARG A 302 -7.60 -4.98 -35.26
C ARG A 302 -6.94 -6.12 -36.03
N GLY A 303 -6.49 -7.17 -35.34
CA GLY A 303 -6.00 -8.40 -35.98
C GLY A 303 -4.68 -8.98 -35.45
N GLY A 304 -4.07 -8.44 -34.40
CA GLY A 304 -2.84 -9.03 -33.84
C GLY A 304 -3.10 -10.26 -32.96
N CYS A 305 -2.43 -11.39 -33.25
CA CYS A 305 -2.37 -12.66 -32.48
C CYS A 305 -1.78 -12.52 -31.05
N PHE A 306 -2.00 -11.38 -30.36
CA PHE A 306 -1.42 -11.08 -29.06
C PHE A 306 -1.86 -12.11 -28.02
N GLY A 307 -3.16 -12.40 -27.92
CA GLY A 307 -3.70 -13.39 -26.99
C GLY A 307 -3.13 -14.79 -27.20
N GLU A 308 -3.12 -15.30 -28.44
CA GLU A 308 -2.71 -16.68 -28.73
C GLU A 308 -1.20 -16.91 -28.53
N LYS A 309 -0.35 -16.03 -29.07
CA LYS A 309 1.11 -16.12 -28.86
C LYS A 309 1.47 -15.99 -27.39
N MET A 310 0.71 -15.18 -26.65
CA MET A 310 0.94 -14.98 -25.22
C MET A 310 0.51 -16.19 -24.40
N VAL A 311 -0.66 -16.77 -24.68
CA VAL A 311 -1.08 -18.03 -24.06
C VAL A 311 -0.04 -19.12 -24.29
N HIS A 312 0.51 -19.26 -25.50
CA HIS A 312 1.54 -20.27 -25.78
C HIS A 312 2.79 -20.05 -24.93
N ARG A 313 3.35 -18.83 -24.92
CA ARG A 313 4.55 -18.51 -24.10
C ARG A 313 4.34 -18.73 -22.61
N ILE A 314 3.16 -18.39 -22.09
CA ILE A 314 2.87 -18.59 -20.67
C ILE A 314 2.69 -20.08 -20.36
N ARG A 315 2.10 -20.87 -21.27
CA ARG A 315 2.03 -22.33 -21.13
C ARG A 315 3.43 -22.95 -21.07
N ASP A 316 4.31 -22.55 -21.98
CA ASP A 316 5.70 -23.03 -22.01
C ASP A 316 6.43 -22.64 -20.72
N PHE A 317 6.23 -21.42 -20.24
CA PHE A 317 6.80 -20.97 -18.96
C PHE A 317 6.26 -21.76 -17.77
N ARG A 318 4.95 -22.05 -17.70
CA ARG A 318 4.36 -22.84 -16.61
C ARG A 318 4.95 -24.25 -16.56
N ALA A 319 5.29 -24.84 -17.70
CA ALA A 319 5.98 -26.13 -17.72
C ALA A 319 7.34 -26.06 -17.00
N THR A 320 7.99 -24.90 -16.98
CA THR A 320 9.25 -24.65 -16.25
C THR A 320 9.05 -24.15 -14.81
N CYS A 321 7.86 -23.69 -14.45
CA CYS A 321 7.55 -23.13 -13.13
C CYS A 321 6.23 -23.75 -12.60
N PRO A 322 6.27 -24.99 -12.07
CA PRO A 322 5.06 -25.73 -11.71
C PRO A 322 4.30 -25.13 -10.52
N ALA A 323 4.97 -24.33 -9.67
CA ALA A 323 4.34 -23.62 -8.56
C ALA A 323 3.47 -22.41 -9.00
N LEU A 324 3.59 -22.00 -10.28
CA LEU A 324 2.83 -20.87 -10.82
C LEU A 324 1.35 -21.27 -10.94
N ASN A 325 0.55 -20.76 -10.00
CA ASN A 325 -0.88 -21.02 -9.94
C ASN A 325 -1.70 -19.86 -10.50
N TRP A 326 -1.09 -18.68 -10.60
CA TRP A 326 -1.78 -17.46 -11.02
C TRP A 326 -0.86 -16.59 -11.87
N ILE A 327 -1.32 -16.25 -13.07
CA ILE A 327 -0.69 -15.21 -13.87
C ILE A 327 -1.75 -14.36 -14.51
N ARG A 328 -1.67 -13.05 -14.28
CA ARG A 328 -2.55 -12.05 -14.86
C ARG A 328 -1.72 -11.05 -15.61
N VAL A 329 -1.95 -11.00 -16.91
CA VAL A 329 -1.35 -10.00 -17.79
C VAL A 329 -2.45 -9.12 -18.33
N GLU A 330 -2.35 -7.84 -18.02
CA GLU A 330 -3.33 -6.82 -18.39
C GLU A 330 -2.68 -5.83 -19.34
N ARG A 331 -3.35 -5.55 -20.44
CA ARG A 331 -2.97 -4.49 -21.37
C ARG A 331 -4.07 -3.45 -21.35
N ALA A 332 -3.79 -2.27 -20.81
CA ALA A 332 -4.66 -1.12 -20.83
C ALA A 332 -4.26 -0.20 -22.00
N ALA A 333 -5.20 0.11 -22.89
CA ALA A 333 -5.06 1.22 -23.83
C ALA A 333 -5.95 2.38 -23.37
N SER A 334 -5.39 3.58 -23.19
CA SER A 334 -6.19 4.79 -23.04
C SER A 334 -6.49 5.33 -24.43
N ILE A 335 -7.78 5.35 -24.82
CA ILE A 335 -8.21 5.83 -26.13
C ILE A 335 -8.23 7.36 -26.20
N ASN A 336 -8.28 8.06 -25.05
CA ASN A 336 -8.25 9.52 -24.99
C ASN A 336 -7.76 10.01 -23.62
N PRO A 337 -6.70 10.83 -23.53
CA PRO A 337 -6.23 11.38 -22.25
C PRO A 337 -7.22 12.35 -21.58
N ASN A 338 -8.25 12.82 -22.31
CA ASN A 338 -9.25 13.77 -21.82
C ASN A 338 -10.61 13.13 -21.46
N ILE A 339 -10.76 11.81 -21.63
CA ILE A 339 -11.99 11.08 -21.29
C ILE A 339 -11.56 9.89 -20.42
N GLU A 340 -11.94 9.90 -19.14
CA GLU A 340 -11.52 8.89 -18.15
C GLU A 340 -12.12 7.48 -18.37
N ASP A 341 -12.95 7.26 -19.39
CA ASP A 341 -13.93 6.16 -19.36
C ASP A 341 -13.81 5.02 -20.39
N GLU A 342 -12.86 5.02 -21.34
CA GLU A 342 -12.66 3.87 -22.23
C GLU A 342 -11.23 3.34 -22.16
N VAL A 343 -11.02 2.44 -21.20
CA VAL A 343 -9.82 1.58 -21.14
C VAL A 343 -10.19 0.23 -21.73
N VAL A 344 -9.73 -0.04 -22.96
CA VAL A 344 -9.79 -1.40 -23.50
C VAL A 344 -8.75 -2.23 -22.76
N TYR A 345 -9.20 -3.26 -22.02
CA TYR A 345 -8.30 -4.21 -21.39
C TYR A 345 -8.25 -5.51 -22.17
N ASP A 346 -7.21 -5.74 -22.97
CA ASP A 346 -6.90 -7.12 -23.34
C ASP A 346 -6.24 -7.79 -22.14
N TYR A 347 -6.78 -8.94 -21.72
CA TYR A 347 -6.22 -9.70 -20.61
C TYR A 347 -6.02 -11.17 -20.99
N VAL A 348 -4.91 -11.72 -20.49
CA VAL A 348 -4.70 -13.16 -20.42
C VAL A 348 -4.52 -13.52 -18.96
N TYR A 349 -5.33 -14.46 -18.51
CA TYR A 349 -5.41 -14.84 -17.12
C TYR A 349 -5.44 -16.37 -16.98
N LEU A 350 -4.61 -16.89 -16.07
CA LEU A 350 -4.71 -18.26 -15.58
C LEU A 350 -5.31 -18.22 -14.18
N GLU A 351 -6.48 -18.83 -14.01
CA GLU A 351 -7.12 -18.99 -12.71
C GLU A 351 -6.41 -20.04 -11.85
N GLU A 352 -6.57 -19.94 -10.52
CA GLU A 352 -6.11 -20.96 -9.58
C GLU A 352 -6.72 -22.35 -9.88
N SER A 353 -7.87 -22.39 -10.57
CA SER A 353 -8.51 -23.59 -11.12
C SER A 353 -7.76 -24.23 -12.31
N GLY A 354 -6.74 -23.56 -12.85
CA GLY A 354 -6.01 -23.97 -14.05
C GLY A 354 -6.68 -23.60 -15.38
N THR A 355 -7.83 -22.91 -15.36
CA THR A 355 -8.52 -22.47 -16.58
C THR A 355 -7.94 -21.18 -17.13
N TRP A 356 -7.67 -21.17 -18.44
CA TRP A 356 -7.27 -19.97 -19.17
C TRP A 356 -8.47 -19.11 -19.51
N LYS A 357 -8.39 -17.82 -19.20
CA LYS A 357 -9.32 -16.80 -19.66
C LYS A 357 -8.55 -15.79 -20.51
N VAL A 358 -9.01 -15.62 -21.74
CA VAL A 358 -8.55 -14.56 -22.64
C VAL A 358 -9.78 -13.71 -22.93
N GLY A 359 -9.68 -12.42 -22.74
CA GLY A 359 -10.79 -11.52 -23.02
C GLY A 359 -10.34 -10.10 -23.28
N SER A 360 -11.29 -9.29 -23.76
CA SER A 360 -11.16 -7.85 -23.90
C SER A 360 -12.28 -7.21 -23.08
N LEU A 361 -11.97 -6.38 -22.09
CA LEU A 361 -12.99 -5.53 -21.45
C LEU A 361 -13.16 -4.29 -22.32
N GLY A 362 -14.35 -4.11 -22.89
CA GLY A 362 -14.67 -3.04 -23.84
C GLY A 362 -15.54 -3.45 -25.03
N GLN A 363 -16.17 -4.63 -25.00
CA GLN A 363 -17.20 -5.05 -25.95
C GLN A 363 -18.52 -5.31 -25.26
#